data_AF-A0A838FI93-F1
#
_entry.id   AF-A0A838FI93-F1
#
_cell.length_a   1.000
_cell.length_b   1.000
_cell.length_c   1.000
_cell.angle_alpha   90.00
_cell.angle_beta   90.00
_cell.angle_gamma   90.00
#
_symmetry.space_group_name_H-M   'P 1'
#
loop_
_entity.id
_entity.type
_entity.pdbx_description
1 polymer ?
#
loop_
_entity_poly.entity_id
_entity_poly.type
_entity_poly.pdbx_seq_one_letter_code
_entity_poly.pdbx_strand_id
1 'polypeptide(L)'
;LRPAVEDGVFFCGDSAGHCLPLTAEGIRTAFYFGIACGRELRAVVEGRRTREEALRRYADFSAAHEWKFRWMLRTQRFVPRVAPRLLGPAIRLMSRQAFVDWSFDHYLKIAPPSFVGEAPAPRPAVREAEPAVA
;
A
#
# COMPACT_ATOMS: atom_id res chain seq x y z
N LEU A 1 5.58 -7.91 -5.97
CA LEU A 1 5.20 -8.14 -4.56
C LEU A 1 5.62 -9.56 -4.23
N ARG A 2 6.02 -9.83 -2.98
CA ARG A 2 6.12 -11.21 -2.50
C ARG A 2 4.72 -11.72 -2.11
N PRO A 3 4.53 -13.03 -1.83
CA PRO A 3 3.36 -13.48 -1.09
C PRO A 3 3.21 -12.70 0.22
N ALA A 4 2.04 -12.10 0.43
CA ALA A 4 1.78 -11.27 1.61
C ALA A 4 1.53 -12.08 2.88
N VAL A 5 1.48 -13.40 2.76
CA VAL A 5 1.38 -14.36 3.85
C VAL A 5 2.27 -15.55 3.57
N GLU A 6 2.96 -16.05 4.59
CA GLU A 6 3.75 -17.29 4.56
C GLU A 6 3.81 -17.88 5.97
N ASP A 7 3.62 -19.20 6.12
CA ASP A 7 3.70 -19.91 7.41
C ASP A 7 2.91 -19.25 8.56
N GLY A 8 1.75 -18.67 8.20
CA GLY A 8 0.87 -18.00 9.15
C GLY A 8 1.36 -16.64 9.64
N VAL A 9 2.36 -16.05 8.98
CA VAL A 9 2.90 -14.70 9.18
C VAL A 9 2.31 -13.75 8.12
N PHE A 10 1.92 -12.55 8.53
CA PHE A 10 1.50 -11.48 7.63
C PHE A 10 2.69 -10.57 7.30
N PHE A 11 2.88 -10.26 6.01
CA PHE A 11 3.86 -9.28 5.55
C PHE A 11 3.16 -8.02 5.08
N CYS A 12 3.58 -6.85 5.59
CA CYS A 12 3.07 -5.55 5.18
C CYS A 12 4.21 -4.53 5.05
N GLY A 13 3.92 -3.36 4.46
CA GLY A 13 4.96 -2.38 4.13
C GLY A 13 6.12 -2.95 3.31
N ASP A 14 7.34 -2.55 3.64
CA ASP A 14 8.56 -2.94 2.92
C ASP A 14 8.81 -4.45 2.96
N SER A 15 8.45 -5.12 4.06
CA SER A 15 8.60 -6.59 4.19
C SER A 15 7.81 -7.37 3.13
N ALA A 16 6.78 -6.76 2.55
CA ALA A 16 5.97 -7.30 1.46
C ALA A 16 6.31 -6.71 0.07
N GLY A 17 7.23 -5.73 0.02
CA GLY A 17 7.55 -4.98 -1.19
C GLY A 17 6.49 -3.95 -1.57
N HIS A 18 5.74 -3.40 -0.61
CA HIS A 18 4.72 -2.36 -0.84
C HIS A 18 5.34 -0.98 -1.12
N CYS A 19 6.30 -0.90 -2.03
CA CYS A 19 6.86 0.33 -2.59
C CYS A 19 6.58 0.39 -4.10
N LEU A 20 6.02 1.49 -4.56
CA LEU A 20 5.67 1.71 -5.97
C LEU A 20 6.97 1.87 -6.79
N PRO A 21 7.30 0.96 -7.73
CA PRO A 21 8.65 0.91 -8.30
C PRO A 21 9.06 2.16 -9.09
N LEU A 22 8.14 2.71 -9.90
CA LEU A 22 8.44 3.83 -10.79
C LEU A 22 8.67 5.15 -10.03
N THR A 23 7.92 5.37 -8.96
CA THR A 23 7.96 6.62 -8.17
C THR A 23 8.76 6.49 -6.88
N ALA A 24 9.17 5.26 -6.52
CA ALA A 24 9.79 4.90 -5.25
C ALA A 24 8.96 5.29 -4.00
N GLU A 25 7.64 5.41 -4.14
CA GLU A 25 6.77 5.75 -3.01
C GLU A 25 6.38 4.48 -2.22
N GLY A 26 6.80 4.40 -0.96
CA GLY A 26 6.39 3.35 -0.03
C GLY A 26 5.37 3.77 1.03
N ILE A 27 5.27 5.07 1.34
CA ILE A 27 4.55 5.51 2.54
C ILE A 27 3.04 5.24 2.48
N ARG A 28 2.32 5.68 1.44
CA ARG A 28 0.85 5.47 1.39
C ARG A 28 0.50 4.01 1.19
N THR A 29 1.27 3.28 0.40
CA THR A 29 1.06 1.83 0.20
C THR A 29 1.31 1.07 1.50
N ALA A 30 2.37 1.38 2.25
CA ALA A 30 2.60 0.79 3.57
C ALA A 30 1.41 1.02 4.51
N PHE A 31 0.88 2.23 4.60
CA PHE A 31 -0.33 2.52 5.38
C PHE A 31 -1.56 1.77 4.85
N TYR A 32 -1.81 1.80 3.54
CA TYR A 32 -2.96 1.17 2.92
C TYR A 32 -3.01 -0.34 3.19
N PHE A 33 -1.91 -1.06 2.92
CA PHE A 33 -1.82 -2.49 3.19
C PHE A 33 -1.71 -2.80 4.68
N GLY A 34 -1.11 -1.92 5.47
CA GLY A 34 -1.05 -2.03 6.93
C GLY A 34 -2.43 -1.95 7.57
N ILE A 35 -3.26 -1.00 7.15
CA ILE A 35 -4.65 -0.86 7.61
C ILE A 35 -5.47 -2.09 7.20
N ALA A 36 -5.30 -2.59 5.96
CA ALA A 36 -5.97 -3.80 5.51
C ALA A 36 -5.61 -5.01 6.37
N CYS A 37 -4.31 -5.22 6.63
CA CYS A 37 -3.81 -6.28 7.51
C CYS A 37 -4.37 -6.13 8.94
N GLY A 38 -4.28 -4.93 9.51
CA GLY A 38 -4.78 -4.63 10.86
C GLY A 38 -6.27 -4.88 11.02
N ARG A 39 -7.08 -4.62 9.98
CA ARG A 39 -8.53 -4.92 9.98
C ARG A 39 -8.79 -6.44 10.03
N GLU A 40 -7.99 -7.23 9.33
CA GLU A 40 -8.07 -8.70 9.38
C GLU A 40 -7.63 -9.24 10.75
N LEU A 41 -6.50 -8.75 11.29
CA LEU A 41 -6.02 -9.10 12.63
C LEU A 41 -7.05 -8.75 13.72
N ARG A 42 -7.63 -7.56 13.65
CA ARG A 42 -8.66 -7.13 14.61
C ARG A 42 -9.89 -8.04 14.58
N ALA A 43 -10.32 -8.48 13.40
CA ALA A 43 -11.44 -9.40 13.27
C ALA A 43 -11.16 -10.77 13.92
N VAL A 44 -9.92 -11.25 13.86
CA VAL A 44 -9.49 -12.48 14.54
C VAL A 44 -9.50 -12.29 16.06
N VAL A 45 -8.90 -11.22 16.55
CA VAL A 45 -8.85 -10.91 18.00
C VAL A 45 -10.26 -10.76 18.59
N GLU A 46 -11.20 -10.18 17.84
CA GLU A 46 -12.59 -10.03 18.25
C GLU A 46 -13.44 -11.31 18.04
N GLY A 47 -12.85 -12.43 17.59
CA GLY A 47 -13.55 -13.69 17.36
C GLY A 47 -14.53 -13.67 16.17
N ARG A 48 -14.48 -12.64 15.31
CA ARG A 48 -15.35 -12.48 14.14
C ARG A 48 -14.85 -13.25 12.91
N ARG A 49 -13.59 -13.70 12.93
CA ARG A 49 -12.94 -14.48 11.86
C ARG A 49 -11.95 -15.48 12.44
N THR A 50 -11.75 -16.58 11.74
CA THR A 50 -10.63 -17.49 12.01
C THR A 50 -9.31 -16.91 11.51
N ARG A 51 -8.19 -17.41 12.03
CA ARG A 51 -6.84 -17.01 11.59
C ARG A 51 -6.65 -17.31 10.10
N GLU A 52 -7.08 -18.49 9.66
CA GLU A 52 -6.91 -19.01 8.31
C GLU A 52 -7.68 -18.15 7.29
N GLU A 53 -8.90 -17.74 7.64
CA GLU A 53 -9.67 -16.80 6.83
C GLU A 53 -9.00 -15.44 6.71
N ALA A 54 -8.47 -14.91 7.81
CA ALA A 54 -7.81 -13.61 7.83
C ALA A 54 -6.54 -13.60 6.95
N LEU A 55 -5.73 -14.67 7.05
CA LEU A 55 -4.55 -14.89 6.21
C LEU A 55 -4.93 -14.92 4.72
N ARG A 56 -5.91 -15.74 4.35
CA ARG A 56 -6.36 -15.88 2.95
C ARG A 56 -6.88 -14.55 2.40
N ARG A 57 -7.76 -13.88 3.14
CA ARG A 57 -8.36 -12.60 2.72
C ARG A 57 -7.31 -11.51 2.52
N TYR A 58 -6.33 -11.43 3.42
CA TYR A 58 -5.25 -10.46 3.27
C TYR A 58 -4.34 -10.81 2.09
N ALA A 59 -4.02 -12.08 1.89
CA ALA A 59 -3.22 -12.55 0.75
C ALA A 59 -3.92 -12.19 -0.58
N ASP A 60 -5.22 -12.49 -0.70
CA ASP A 60 -6.03 -12.16 -1.87
C ASP A 60 -6.07 -10.64 -2.13
N PHE A 61 -6.23 -9.85 -1.06
CA PHE A 61 -6.22 -8.40 -1.14
C PHE A 61 -4.89 -7.85 -1.66
N SER A 62 -3.75 -8.34 -1.15
CA SER A 62 -2.43 -7.92 -1.64
C SER A 62 -2.19 -8.37 -3.09
N ALA A 63 -2.53 -9.62 -3.42
CA ALA A 63 -2.39 -10.17 -4.77
C ALA A 63 -3.20 -9.39 -5.81
N ALA A 64 -4.41 -8.92 -5.46
CA ALA A 64 -5.24 -8.10 -6.35
C ALA A 64 -4.58 -6.77 -6.77
N HIS A 65 -3.56 -6.30 -6.04
CA HIS A 65 -2.82 -5.10 -6.36
C HIS A 65 -1.57 -5.35 -7.21
N GLU A 66 -1.14 -6.60 -7.35
CA GLU A 66 0.16 -6.95 -7.95
C GLU A 66 0.33 -6.37 -9.35
N TRP A 67 -0.72 -6.37 -10.16
CA TRP A 67 -0.66 -5.88 -11.54
C TRP A 67 -0.22 -4.41 -11.61
N LYS A 68 -0.62 -3.55 -10.65
CA LYS A 68 -0.21 -2.14 -10.58
C LYS A 68 1.31 -2.04 -10.41
N PHE A 69 1.86 -2.80 -9.45
CA PHE A 69 3.29 -2.86 -9.17
C PHE A 69 4.09 -3.41 -10.37
N ARG A 70 3.60 -4.48 -10.99
CA ARG A 70 4.22 -5.05 -12.20
C ARG A 70 4.24 -4.03 -13.34
N TRP A 71 3.16 -3.27 -13.53
CA TRP A 71 3.08 -2.27 -14.59
C TRP A 71 4.08 -1.14 -14.35
N MET A 72 4.13 -0.58 -13.13
CA MET A 72 5.12 0.45 -12.80
C MET A 72 6.56 -0.04 -12.91
N LEU A 73 6.85 -1.29 -12.50
CA LEU A 73 8.19 -1.87 -12.66
C LEU A 73 8.57 -2.01 -14.14
N ARG A 74 7.63 -2.41 -14.99
CA ARG A 74 7.85 -2.45 -16.45
C ARG A 74 8.16 -1.06 -17.00
N THR A 75 7.39 -0.06 -16.59
CA THR A 75 7.62 1.33 -17.00
C THR A 75 8.98 1.85 -16.53
N GLN A 76 9.35 1.61 -15.27
CA GLN A 76 10.65 1.98 -14.72
C GLN A 76 11.81 1.35 -15.52
N ARG A 77 11.66 0.08 -15.92
CA ARG A 77 12.64 -0.60 -16.77
C ARG A 77 12.62 -0.07 -18.21
N PHE A 78 11.49 0.40 -18.69
CA PHE A 78 11.35 0.90 -20.06
C PHE A 78 11.95 2.30 -20.24
N VAL A 79 11.77 3.21 -19.28
CA VAL A 79 12.20 4.62 -19.39
C VAL A 79 13.67 4.77 -19.82
N PRO A 80 14.66 4.04 -19.26
CA PRO A 80 16.06 4.14 -19.69
C PRO A 80 16.34 3.68 -21.13
N ARG A 81 15.40 2.95 -21.75
CA ARG A 81 15.53 2.43 -23.13
C ARG A 81 14.92 3.39 -24.17
N VAL A 82 14.29 4.46 -23.74
CA VAL A 82 13.71 5.46 -24.65
C VAL A 82 14.84 6.25 -25.30
N ALA A 83 14.82 6.35 -26.63
CA ALA A 83 15.82 7.11 -27.37
C ALA A 83 15.85 8.57 -26.88
N PRO A 84 17.02 9.16 -26.57
CA PRO A 84 17.13 10.49 -25.96
C PRO A 84 16.37 11.59 -26.72
N ARG A 85 16.36 11.53 -28.05
CA ARG A 85 15.62 12.45 -28.93
C ARG A 85 14.11 12.45 -28.72
N LEU A 86 13.54 11.37 -28.17
CA LEU A 86 12.11 11.24 -27.91
C LEU A 86 11.72 11.73 -26.51
N LEU A 87 12.68 11.82 -25.57
CA LEU A 87 12.39 12.22 -24.19
C LEU A 87 11.82 13.63 -24.10
N GLY A 88 12.43 14.61 -24.79
CA GLY A 88 11.99 16.00 -24.76
C GLY A 88 10.54 16.20 -25.24
N PRO A 89 10.16 15.69 -26.43
CA PRO A 89 8.78 15.72 -26.90
C PRO A 89 7.81 14.94 -25.99
N ALA A 90 8.22 13.77 -25.49
CA ALA A 90 7.39 12.98 -24.59
C ALA A 90 7.09 13.71 -23.28
N ILE A 91 8.10 14.33 -22.66
CA ILE A 91 7.92 15.13 -21.45
C ILE A 91 6.96 16.29 -21.71
N ARG A 92 7.14 17.05 -22.81
CA ARG A 92 6.22 18.15 -23.15
C ARG A 92 4.77 17.69 -23.33
N LEU A 93 4.56 16.53 -23.95
CA LEU A 93 3.24 15.94 -24.09
C LEU A 93 2.64 15.56 -22.74
N MET A 94 3.45 14.95 -21.86
CA MET A 94 3.05 14.57 -20.50
C MET A 94 2.87 15.79 -19.57
N SER A 95 3.49 16.93 -19.86
CA SER A 95 3.32 18.18 -19.11
C SER A 95 1.98 18.90 -19.37
N ARG A 96 1.12 18.35 -20.24
CA ARG A 96 -0.23 18.91 -20.44
C ARG A 96 -1.04 18.73 -19.15
N GLN A 97 -1.64 19.80 -18.64
CA GLN A 97 -2.36 19.79 -17.35
C GLN A 97 -3.41 18.67 -17.27
N ALA A 98 -4.21 18.47 -18.32
CA ALA A 98 -5.19 17.40 -18.36
C ALA A 98 -4.59 15.99 -18.19
N PHE A 99 -3.37 15.77 -18.72
CA PHE A 99 -2.66 14.51 -18.51
C PHE A 99 -2.11 14.40 -17.09
N VAL A 100 -1.55 15.49 -16.55
CA VAL A 100 -1.06 15.53 -15.16
C VAL A 100 -2.20 15.20 -14.20
N ASP A 101 -3.33 15.89 -14.29
CA ASP A 101 -4.48 15.69 -13.42
C ASP A 101 -5.01 14.25 -13.50
N TRP A 102 -5.18 13.74 -14.73
CA TRP A 102 -5.60 12.36 -14.96
C TRP A 102 -4.61 11.34 -14.39
N SER A 103 -3.31 11.52 -14.61
CA SER A 103 -2.29 10.57 -14.16
C SER A 103 -2.12 10.60 -12.63
N PHE A 104 -2.19 11.77 -12.01
CA PHE A 104 -2.17 11.92 -10.56
C PHE A 104 -3.41 11.31 -9.90
N ASP A 105 -4.61 11.54 -10.45
CA ASP A 105 -5.83 10.89 -9.95
C ASP A 105 -5.74 9.36 -10.03
N HIS A 106 -5.26 8.83 -11.17
CA HIS A 106 -5.02 7.39 -11.31
C HIS A 106 -3.97 6.87 -10.31
N TYR A 107 -2.90 7.62 -10.10
CA TYR A 107 -1.85 7.30 -9.13
C TYR A 107 -2.36 7.30 -7.69
N LEU A 108 -3.20 8.26 -7.32
CA LEU A 108 -3.82 8.33 -5.99
C LEU A 108 -4.76 7.14 -5.76
N LYS A 109 -5.48 6.68 -6.78
CA LYS A 109 -6.35 5.49 -6.74
C LYS A 109 -5.61 4.15 -6.55
N ILE A 110 -4.28 4.11 -6.66
CA ILE A 110 -3.50 2.90 -6.34
C ILE A 110 -3.68 2.53 -4.87
N ALA A 111 -3.61 3.52 -3.98
CA ALA A 111 -3.77 3.42 -2.53
C ALA A 111 -4.59 4.64 -2.05
N PRO A 112 -5.92 4.61 -2.19
CA PRO A 112 -6.76 5.78 -1.98
C PRO A 112 -6.84 6.16 -0.49
N PRO A 113 -6.77 7.46 -0.14
CA PRO A 113 -6.85 7.92 1.25
C PRO A 113 -8.22 7.62 1.89
N SER A 114 -9.28 7.55 1.09
CA SER A 114 -10.62 7.16 1.56
C SER A 114 -10.66 5.76 2.17
N PHE A 115 -9.65 4.92 1.93
CA PHE A 115 -9.56 3.59 2.54
C PHE A 115 -9.41 3.64 4.06
N VAL A 116 -8.89 4.73 4.63
CA VAL A 116 -8.79 4.93 6.08
C VAL A 116 -10.19 4.94 6.73
N GLY A 117 -11.20 5.47 6.03
CA GLY A 117 -12.52 5.77 6.60
C GLY A 117 -12.49 6.98 7.53
N GLU A 118 -13.57 7.20 8.29
CA GLU A 118 -13.55 8.16 9.39
C GLU A 118 -12.61 7.67 10.51
N ALA A 119 -11.76 8.56 11.00
CA ALA A 119 -10.89 8.25 12.13
C ALA A 119 -11.77 7.96 13.37
N PRO A 120 -11.59 6.82 14.06
CA PRO A 120 -12.26 6.61 15.33
C PRO A 120 -11.82 7.69 16.33
N ALA A 121 -12.73 8.10 17.20
CA ALA A 121 -12.44 9.07 18.25
C ALA A 121 -11.18 8.63 19.03
N PRO A 122 -10.29 9.57 19.43
CA PRO A 122 -9.10 9.24 20.19
C PRO A 122 -9.47 8.39 21.40
N ARG A 123 -8.83 7.22 21.55
CA ARG A 123 -8.97 6.47 22.80
C ARG A 123 -8.30 7.27 23.91
N PRO A 124 -8.93 7.40 25.09
CA PRO A 124 -8.26 8.01 26.23
C PRO A 124 -6.95 7.27 26.49
N ALA A 125 -5.87 8.03 26.66
CA ALA A 125 -4.56 7.46 26.96
C ALA A 125 -4.67 6.59 28.21
N VAL A 126 -4.30 5.31 28.09
CA VAL A 126 -4.14 4.45 29.26
C VAL A 126 -2.95 5.01 30.03
N ARG A 127 -3.20 5.62 31.20
CA ARG A 127 -2.12 5.92 32.14
C ARG A 127 -1.60 4.58 32.64
N GLU A 128 -0.37 4.23 32.27
CA GLU A 128 0.34 3.15 32.94
C GLU A 128 0.43 3.51 34.42
N ALA A 129 -0.10 2.64 35.29
CA ALA A 129 0.07 2.79 36.72
C ALA A 129 1.56 2.63 37.04
N GLU A 130 2.17 3.63 37.68
CA GLU A 130 3.53 3.53 38.18
C GLU A 130 3.67 2.27 39.05
N PRO A 131 4.73 1.47 38.88
CA PRO A 131 4.97 0.34 39.76
C PRO A 131 5.23 0.89 41.17
N ALA A 132 4.42 0.46 42.13
CA ALA A 132 4.65 0.73 43.54
C ALA A 132 5.99 0.11 43.95
N VAL A 133 6.98 0.96 44.22
CA VAL A 133 8.26 0.55 44.79
C VAL A 133 8.00 0.21 46.27
N ALA A 134 8.19 -1.05 46.62
CA ALA A 134 8.16 -1.57 47.99
C ALA A 134 9.54 -1.45 48.65
#